data_AF-A0A6L6DZI2-F1
#
_entry.id   AF-A0A6L6DZI2-F1
#
_cell.length_a   1.000
_cell.length_b   1.000
_cell.length_c   1.000
_cell.angle_alpha   90.00
_cell.angle_beta   90.00
_cell.angle_gamma   90.00
#
_symmetry.space_group_name_H-M   'P 1'
#
loop_
_entity.id
_entity.type
_entity.pdbx_description
1 polymer ?
#
loop_
_entity_poly.entity_id
_entity_poly.type
_entity_poly.pdbx_seq_one_letter_code
_entity_poly.pdbx_strand_id
1 'polypeptide(L)'
;MIHPHIEGLLDRVDSKFSLVTLASYRARQINSYFNQLGEGLGHMVPPQVSSVARKPLSIAFEEIAADKIVKVERLPYDEMEADAAELFGEIEEDADVADAPEADAE
;
A
#
# COMPACT_ATOMS: atom_id res chain seq x y z
N MET A 1 -12.43 -7.80 24.15
CA MET A 1 -10.97 -7.68 24.22
C MET A 1 -10.50 -7.13 22.88
N ILE A 2 -9.57 -6.16 22.85
CA ILE A 2 -9.04 -5.61 21.61
C ILE A 2 -7.94 -6.57 21.12
N HIS A 3 -8.08 -7.08 19.90
CA HIS A 3 -7.06 -7.90 19.25
C HIS A 3 -6.81 -7.37 17.84
N PRO A 4 -5.56 -7.35 17.36
CA PRO A 4 -4.32 -7.65 18.12
C PRO A 4 -4.01 -6.61 19.22
N HIS A 5 -3.18 -6.98 20.20
CA HIS A 5 -2.74 -6.09 21.28
C HIS A 5 -1.77 -5.02 20.73
N ILE A 6 -1.84 -3.81 21.26
CA ILE A 6 -1.06 -2.68 20.75
C ILE A 6 0.43 -2.85 21.00
N GLU A 7 0.82 -3.49 22.10
CA GLU A 7 2.21 -3.73 22.47
C GLU A 7 2.92 -4.54 21.37
N GLY A 8 2.31 -5.64 20.93
CA GLY A 8 2.88 -6.46 19.85
C GLY A 8 2.91 -5.75 18.50
N LEU A 9 2.05 -4.77 18.25
CA LEU A 9 2.13 -3.94 17.04
C LEU A 9 3.27 -2.93 17.12
N LEU A 10 3.54 -2.37 18.30
CA LEU A 10 4.62 -1.41 18.51
C LEU A 10 6.00 -2.06 18.42
N ASP A 11 6.13 -3.36 18.72
CA ASP A 11 7.39 -4.10 18.53
C ASP A 11 7.82 -4.23 17.05
N ARG A 12 6.92 -3.91 16.11
CA ARG A 12 7.14 -4.07 14.65
C ARG A 12 7.42 -2.75 13.92
N VAL A 13 7.42 -1.63 14.65
CA VAL A 13 7.62 -0.30 14.07
C VAL A 13 8.44 0.58 15.01
N ASP A 14 9.07 1.62 14.46
CA ASP A 14 9.97 2.48 15.24
C ASP A 14 9.24 3.48 16.14
N SER A 15 7.96 3.77 15.85
CA SER A 15 7.17 4.74 16.60
C SER A 15 5.67 4.54 16.44
N LYS A 16 4.91 5.11 17.38
CA LYS A 16 3.45 5.17 17.31
C LYS A 16 2.95 5.82 16.02
N PHE A 17 3.64 6.86 15.54
CA PHE A 17 3.28 7.52 14.29
C PHE A 17 3.53 6.63 13.08
N SER A 18 4.62 5.86 13.08
CA SER A 18 4.91 4.87 12.03
C SER A 18 3.82 3.79 11.97
N LEU A 19 3.34 3.29 13.11
CA LEU A 19 2.23 2.34 13.15
C LEU A 19 0.95 2.93 12.52
N VAL A 20 0.61 4.17 12.87
CA VAL A 20 -0.59 4.85 12.33
C VAL A 20 -0.50 4.98 10.82
N THR A 21 0.63 5.46 10.29
CA THR A 21 0.81 5.63 8.85
C THR A 21 0.79 4.28 8.12
N LEU A 22 1.52 3.29 8.61
CA LEU A 22 1.60 1.96 8.01
C LEU A 22 0.21 1.30 7.96
N ALA A 23 -0.48 1.24 9.09
CA ALA A 23 -1.81 0.62 9.18
C ALA A 23 -2.85 1.38 8.36
N SER A 24 -2.81 2.73 8.36
CA SER A 24 -3.75 3.55 7.59
C SER A 24 -3.55 3.38 6.08
N TYR A 25 -2.31 3.36 5.62
CA TYR A 25 -2.00 3.15 4.22
C TYR A 25 -2.46 1.75 3.77
N ARG A 26 -2.11 0.72 4.54
CA ARG A 26 -2.53 -0.65 4.23
C ARG A 26 -4.05 -0.82 4.27
N ALA A 27 -4.75 -0.22 5.23
CA ALA A 27 -6.20 -0.25 5.30
C ALA A 27 -6.88 0.35 4.06
N ARG A 28 -6.31 1.42 3.48
CA ARG A 28 -6.79 1.99 2.21
C ARG A 28 -6.61 1.01 1.06
N GLN A 29 -5.47 0.32 0.99
CA GLN A 29 -5.25 -0.71 -0.03
C GLN A 29 -6.28 -1.84 0.04
N ILE A 30 -6.55 -2.34 1.24
CA ILE A 30 -7.55 -3.39 1.49
C ILE A 30 -8.96 -2.89 1.11
N ASN A 31 -9.30 -1.65 1.47
CA ASN A 31 -10.58 -1.05 1.11
C ASN A 31 -10.75 -0.95 -0.43
N SER A 32 -9.74 -0.43 -1.12
CA SER A 32 -9.74 -0.35 -2.58
C SER A 32 -9.87 -1.73 -3.23
N TYR A 33 -9.16 -2.75 -2.72
CA TYR A 33 -9.30 -4.13 -3.19
C TYR A 33 -10.74 -4.64 -3.13
N PHE A 34 -11.42 -4.45 -2.00
CA PHE A 34 -12.82 -4.90 -1.87
C PHE A 34 -13.81 -4.09 -2.71
N ASN A 35 -13.55 -2.80 -2.94
CA ASN A 35 -14.42 -1.96 -3.77
C ASN A 35 -14.25 -2.23 -5.27
N GLN A 36 -13.06 -2.63 -5.71
CA GLN A 36 -12.75 -2.97 -7.10
C GLN A 36 -13.04 -4.44 -7.44
N LEU A 37 -13.48 -5.23 -6.45
CA LEU A 37 -13.75 -6.65 -6.61
C LEU A 37 -14.98 -6.85 -7.52
N GLY A 38 -14.72 -7.09 -8.81
CA GLY A 38 -15.73 -7.26 -9.85
C GLY A 38 -15.54 -6.35 -11.07
N GLU A 39 -14.72 -5.31 -10.96
CA GLU A 39 -14.42 -4.38 -12.06
C GLU A 39 -13.26 -4.87 -12.96
N GLY A 40 -12.70 -6.05 -12.67
CA GLY A 40 -11.66 -6.70 -13.50
C GLY A 40 -10.26 -6.09 -13.37
N LEU A 41 -10.09 -5.00 -12.61
CA LEU A 41 -8.81 -4.35 -12.36
C LEU A 41 -8.22 -4.85 -11.03
N GLY A 42 -7.42 -5.93 -11.10
CA GLY A 42 -6.76 -6.56 -9.96
C GLY A 42 -5.51 -5.84 -9.46
N HIS A 43 -5.49 -4.51 -9.43
CA HIS A 43 -4.26 -3.76 -9.09
C HIS A 43 -3.91 -3.80 -7.59
N MET A 44 -4.92 -3.89 -6.73
CA MET A 44 -4.70 -3.80 -5.28
C MET A 44 -4.44 -5.16 -4.66
N VAL A 45 -3.45 -5.22 -3.78
CA VAL A 45 -3.05 -6.46 -3.09
C VAL A 45 -4.15 -6.89 -2.11
N PRO A 46 -4.69 -8.13 -2.23
CA PRO A 46 -5.74 -8.65 -1.36
C PRO A 46 -5.31 -8.72 0.11
N PRO A 47 -6.23 -8.97 1.05
CA PRO A 47 -5.86 -9.34 2.41
C PRO A 47 -4.86 -10.51 2.44
N GLN A 48 -3.78 -10.36 3.20
CA GLN A 48 -2.65 -11.29 3.30
C GLN A 48 -2.78 -12.29 4.46
N VAL A 49 -3.80 -12.10 5.31
CA VAL A 49 -4.16 -13.00 6.40
C VAL A 49 -5.65 -13.35 6.31
N SER A 50 -6.00 -14.54 6.77
CA SER A 50 -7.40 -14.89 7.00
C SER A 50 -7.88 -14.13 8.23
N SER A 51 -8.84 -13.22 8.02
CA SER A 51 -9.40 -12.38 9.07
C SER A 51 -10.91 -12.58 9.16
N VAL A 52 -11.43 -12.61 10.39
CA VAL A 52 -12.87 -12.50 10.65
C VAL A 52 -13.33 -11.04 10.73
N ALA A 53 -12.38 -10.09 10.76
CA ALA A 53 -12.68 -8.68 10.83
C ALA A 53 -13.22 -8.15 9.50
N ARG A 54 -14.24 -7.30 9.57
CA ARG A 54 -14.84 -6.66 8.38
C ARG A 54 -14.25 -5.29 8.07
N LYS A 55 -13.57 -4.67 9.04
CA LYS A 55 -13.06 -3.31 8.90
C LYS A 55 -11.62 -3.38 8.36
N PRO A 56 -11.30 -2.68 7.25
CA PRO A 56 -9.97 -2.75 6.64
C PRO A 56 -8.82 -2.44 7.61
N LEU A 57 -9.02 -1.52 8.55
CA LEU A 57 -8.01 -1.19 9.57
C LEU A 57 -7.72 -2.34 10.53
N SER A 58 -8.74 -3.12 10.91
CA SER A 58 -8.56 -4.29 11.76
C SER A 58 -7.76 -5.37 11.04
N ILE A 59 -8.07 -5.61 9.76
CA ILE A 59 -7.32 -6.54 8.91
C ILE A 59 -5.86 -6.08 8.77
N ALA A 60 -5.63 -4.78 8.54
CA ALA A 60 -4.28 -4.23 8.46
C ALA A 60 -3.47 -4.46 9.74
N PHE A 61 -4.07 -4.31 10.92
CA PHE A 61 -3.39 -4.63 12.18
C PHE A 61 -3.10 -6.12 12.32
N GLU A 62 -4.01 -7.00 11.91
CA GLU A 62 -3.77 -8.46 11.92
C GLU A 62 -2.62 -8.86 10.97
N GLU A 63 -2.54 -8.22 9.80
CA GLU A 63 -1.45 -8.46 8.85
C GLU A 63 -0.10 -7.96 9.37
N ILE A 64 -0.06 -6.79 10.02
CA ILE A 64 1.14 -6.27 10.68
C ILE A 64 1.54 -7.24 11.80
N ALA A 65 0.60 -7.65 12.65
CA ALA A 65 0.86 -8.60 13.74
C ALA A 65 1.34 -9.99 13.26
N ALA A 66 1.05 -10.36 12.01
CA ALA A 66 1.50 -11.60 11.38
C ALA A 66 2.76 -11.42 10.50
N ASP A 67 3.42 -10.27 10.56
CA ASP A 67 4.63 -9.92 9.82
C ASP A 67 4.45 -10.04 8.28
N LYS A 68 3.22 -9.86 7.80
CA LYS A 68 2.89 -9.83 6.36
C LYS A 68 3.04 -8.46 5.74
N ILE A 69 3.00 -7.42 6.56
CA ILE A 69 3.17 -6.03 6.16
C ILE A 69 4.28 -5.43 7.03
N VAL A 70 5.34 -4.99 6.36
CA VAL A 70 6.51 -4.39 6.99
C VAL A 70 6.66 -2.95 6.53
N LYS A 71 7.10 -2.08 7.43
CA LYS A 71 7.52 -0.73 7.05
C LYS A 71 8.84 -0.86 6.30
N VAL A 72 8.91 -0.24 5.13
CA VAL A 72 10.14 -0.11 4.36
C VAL A 72 10.53 1.36 4.34
N GLU A 73 11.81 1.65 4.53
CA GLU A 73 12.32 3.00 4.29
C GLU A 73 12.31 3.28 2.80
N ARG A 74 11.89 4.48 2.43
CA ARG A 74 11.96 4.92 1.04
C ARG A 74 13.42 5.25 0.75
N LEU A 75 14.00 4.57 -0.24
CA LEU A 75 15.34 4.90 -0.73
C LEU A 75 15.38 6.34 -1.29
N PRO A 76 16.56 6.98 -1.31
CA PRO A 76 16.77 8.21 -2.08
C PRO A 76 16.30 8.03 -3.52
N TYR A 77 15.78 9.10 -4.10
CA TYR A 77 15.15 9.04 -5.43
C TYR A 77 16.13 8.55 -6.50
N ASP A 78 17.36 9.07 -6.50
CA ASP A 78 18.42 8.68 -7.42
C ASP A 78 18.74 7.17 -7.34
N GLU A 79 18.69 6.59 -6.13
CA GLU A 79 18.89 5.15 -5.92
C GLU A 79 17.68 4.34 -6.40
N MET A 80 16.45 4.84 -6.19
CA MET A 80 15.24 4.22 -6.72
C MET A 80 15.22 4.22 -8.26
N GLU A 81 15.69 5.29 -8.89
CA GLU A 81 15.79 5.39 -10.35
C GLU A 81 16.82 4.40 -10.90
N ALA A 82 17.97 4.27 -10.24
CA ALA A 82 18.98 3.27 -10.61
C ALA A 82 18.44 1.83 -10.49
N ASP A 83 17.80 1.48 -9.37
CA ASP A 83 17.19 0.15 -9.16
C ASP A 83 16.09 -0.13 -10.18
N ALA A 84 15.27 0.87 -10.51
CA ALA A 84 14.21 0.74 -11.50
C ALA A 84 14.78 0.57 -12.91
N ALA A 85 15.81 1.35 -13.29
CA ALA A 85 16.50 1.21 -14.57
C ALA A 85 17.19 -0.15 -14.71
N GLU A 86 17.76 -0.68 -13.62
CA GLU A 86 18.34 -2.03 -13.61
C GLU A 86 17.28 -3.12 -13.77
N LEU A 87 16.16 -3.03 -13.05
CA LEU A 87 15.14 -4.08 -13.03
C LEU A 87 14.19 -4.06 -14.24
N PHE A 88 13.85 -2.86 -14.73
CA PHE A 88 12.82 -2.64 -15.75
C PHE A 88 13.36 -2.00 -17.04
N GLY A 89 14.65 -1.66 -17.09
CA GLY A 89 15.26 -0.90 -18.19
C GLY A 89 15.06 0.60 -18.03
N GLU A 90 15.89 1.40 -18.71
CA GLU A 90 15.73 2.85 -18.77
C GLU A 90 14.37 3.19 -19.41
N ILE A 91 13.57 4.00 -18.72
CA ILE A 91 12.42 4.64 -19.34
C ILE A 91 13.01 5.72 -20.24
N GLU A 92 12.98 5.53 -21.56
CA GLU A 92 13.21 6.64 -22.49
C GLU A 92 12.19 7.73 -22.13
N GLU A 93 12.65 8.94 -21.78
CA GLU A 93 11.80 10.09 -21.40
C GLU A 93 10.82 10.52 -22.53
N ASP A 94 10.85 9.84 -23.67
CA ASP A 94 10.15 10.16 -24.91
C ASP A 94 8.72 9.56 -24.97
N ALA A 95 8.03 9.44 -23.84
CA ALA A 95 6.59 9.29 -23.82
C ALA A 95 5.97 10.63 -23.41
N ASP A 96 5.75 11.49 -24.40
CA ASP A 96 4.91 12.68 -24.29
C ASP A 96 3.62 12.34 -23.52
N VAL A 97 3.56 12.73 -22.23
CA VAL A 97 2.30 12.83 -21.48
C VAL A 97 1.60 14.15 -21.88
N ALA A 98 1.62 14.45 -23.17
CA ALA A 98 0.96 15.56 -23.80
C ALA A 98 -0.13 14.98 -24.71
N ASP A 99 -1.31 14.77 -24.13
CA ASP A 99 -2.63 15.11 -24.70
C ASP A 99 -3.70 14.27 -23.97
N ALA A 100 -4.08 14.69 -22.77
CA ALA A 100 -5.46 14.45 -22.36
C ALA A 100 -6.27 15.57 -23.01
N PRO A 101 -7.18 15.30 -23.97
CA PRO A 101 -8.01 16.36 -24.50
C PRO A 101 -8.83 16.90 -23.33
N GLU A 102 -8.69 18.20 -23.05
CA GLU A 102 -9.65 18.94 -22.25
C GLU A 102 -11.02 18.67 -22.85
N ALA A 103 -11.82 17.84 -22.18
CA ALA A 103 -13.21 17.66 -22.54
C ALA A 103 -13.90 19.00 -22.26
N ASP A 104 -14.05 19.80 -23.32
CA ASP A 104 -14.81 21.02 -23.35
C ASP A 104 -16.13 20.84 -22.59
N ALA A 105 -16.35 21.74 -21.65
CA ALA A 105 -17.62 21.93 -21.01
C ALA A 105 -18.61 22.50 -22.04
N GLU A 106 -19.65 21.73 -22.36
CA GLU A 106 -20.96 22.28 -22.77
C GLU A 106 -22.09 21.45 -22.16
#